data_AF-A0A0C3NSJ9-F1
#
_entry.id   AF-A0A0C3NSJ9-F1
#
_cell.length_a   1.000
_cell.length_b   1.000
_cell.length_c   1.000
_cell.angle_alpha   90.00
_cell.angle_beta   90.00
_cell.angle_gamma   90.00
#
_symmetry.space_group_name_H-M   'P 1'
#
loop_
_entity.id
_entity.type
_entity.pdbx_description
1 polymer ?
#
loop_
_entity_poly.entity_id
_entity_poly.type
_entity_poly.pdbx_seq_one_letter_code
_entity_poly.pdbx_strand_id
1 'polypeptide(L)' 'YELNELWNMIGETDERAKVHKLWSGLHKELQRDLWREKLNPEISSLKRVIASAEVLEITQS' A
#
# COMPACT_ATOMS: atom_id res chain seq x y z
N TYR A 1 -3.44 -6.83 -10.84
CA TYR A 1 -4.06 -8.17 -10.69
C TYR A 1 -3.28 -9.02 -9.69
N GLU A 2 -1.95 -9.05 -9.79
CA GLU A 2 -1.07 -9.87 -8.91
C GLU A 2 -1.26 -9.64 -7.40
N LEU A 3 -1.35 -8.39 -6.92
CA LEU A 3 -1.52 -8.13 -5.49
C LEU A 3 -2.84 -8.69 -4.93
N ASN A 4 -3.93 -8.59 -5.70
CA ASN A 4 -5.23 -9.11 -5.27
C ASN A 4 -5.23 -10.64 -5.19
N GLU A 5 -4.53 -11.31 -6.11
CA GLU A 5 -4.35 -12.76 -6.07
C GLU A 5 -3.49 -13.20 -4.89
N LEU A 6 -2.43 -12.46 -4.58
CA LEU A 6 -1.63 -12.68 -3.37
C LEU A 6 -2.50 -12.59 -2.12
N TRP A 7 -3.30 -11.54 -1.97
CA TRP A 7 -4.22 -11.41 -0.83
C TRP A 7 -5.19 -12.57 -0.70
N ASN A 8 -5.76 -13.02 -1.83
CA ASN A 8 -6.64 -14.17 -1.86
C ASN A 8 -5.93 -15.47 -1.45
N MET A 9 -4.66 -15.64 -1.84
CA MET A 9 -3.85 -16.82 -1.50
C MET A 9 -3.54 -16.90 0.01
N ILE A 10 -3.25 -15.77 0.67
CA ILE A 10 -3.04 -15.72 2.13
C ILE A 10 -4.34 -15.61 2.94
N GLY A 11 -5.51 -15.63 2.28
CA GLY A 11 -6.81 -15.57 2.92
C GLY A 11 -7.13 -14.23 3.60
N GLU A 12 -6.37 -13.18 3.28
CA GLU A 12 -6.60 -11.86 3.84
C GLU A 12 -7.82 -11.25 3.14
N THR A 13 -8.89 -10.99 3.89
CA THR A 13 -10.14 -10.43 3.35
C THR A 13 -10.41 -9.03 3.86
N ASP A 14 -9.87 -8.65 5.03
CA ASP A 14 -10.03 -7.32 5.57
C ASP A 14 -9.15 -6.30 4.81
N GLU A 15 -9.79 -5.25 4.28
CA GLU A 15 -9.08 -4.21 3.55
C GLU A 15 -8.09 -3.47 4.44
N ARG A 16 -8.43 -3.24 5.72
CA ARG A 16 -7.55 -2.53 6.65
C ARG A 16 -6.30 -3.34 6.95
N ALA A 17 -6.44 -4.62 7.25
CA ALA A 17 -5.30 -5.54 7.39
C ALA A 17 -4.38 -5.53 6.15
N LYS A 18 -4.95 -5.55 4.93
CA LYS A 18 -4.16 -5.44 3.68
C LYS A 18 -3.39 -4.13 3.59
N VAL A 19 -4.05 -3.01 3.89
CA VAL A 19 -3.41 -1.68 3.87
C VAL A 19 -2.25 -1.65 4.87
N HIS A 20 -2.48 -2.10 6.10
CA HIS A 20 -1.43 -2.15 7.13
C HIS A 20 -0.26 -3.04 6.72
N LYS A 21 -0.55 -4.23 6.21
CA LYS A 21 0.47 -5.20 5.82
C LYS A 21 1.30 -4.69 4.64
N LEU A 22 0.67 -4.14 3.61
CA LEU A 22 1.35 -3.45 2.52
C LEU A 22 2.21 -2.30 3.05
N TRP A 23 1.61 -1.38 3.81
CA TRP A 23 2.30 -0.20 4.32
C TRP A 23 3.54 -0.56 5.14
N SER A 24 3.41 -1.55 6.02
CA SER A 24 4.50 -2.03 6.87
C SER A 24 5.66 -2.67 6.07
N GLY A 25 5.36 -3.25 4.91
CA GLY A 25 6.34 -3.86 4.02
C GLY A 25 7.09 -2.88 3.12
N LEU A 26 6.58 -1.65 2.95
CA LEU A 26 7.25 -0.62 2.14
C LEU A 26 8.50 -0.07 2.82
N HIS A 27 9.47 0.40 2.03
CA HIS A 27 10.62 1.13 2.53
C HIS A 27 10.20 2.43 3.25
N LYS A 28 11.00 2.87 4.23
CA LYS A 28 10.69 4.05 5.05
C LYS A 28 10.54 5.34 4.24
N GLU A 29 11.25 5.44 3.12
CA GLU A 29 11.15 6.59 2.21
C GLU A 29 9.78 6.65 1.54
N LEU A 30 9.35 5.53 0.93
CA LEU A 30 8.01 5.39 0.37
C LEU A 30 6.91 5.63 1.41
N GLN A 31 7.04 5.07 2.63
CA GLN A 31 6.08 5.33 3.71
C GLN A 31 5.95 6.84 4.00
N ARG A 32 7.06 7.57 4.06
CA ARG A 32 7.09 9.02 4.28
C ARG A 32 6.46 9.79 3.12
N ASP A 33 6.71 9.38 1.89
CA ASP A 33 6.18 10.08 0.72
C ASP A 33 4.68 9.82 0.55
N LEU A 34 4.18 8.63 0.90
CA LEU A 34 2.74 8.38 1.03
C LEU A 34 2.08 9.29 2.07
N TRP A 35 2.74 9.54 3.21
CA TRP A 35 2.25 10.51 4.19
C TRP A 35 2.22 11.94 3.62
N ARG A 36 3.21 12.33 2.80
CA ARG A 36 3.22 13.64 2.12
C ARG A 36 2.08 13.79 1.12
N GLU A 37 1.70 12.70 0.47
CA GLU A 37 0.51 12.58 -0.40
C GLU A 37 -0.82 12.52 0.38
N LYS A 38 -0.79 12.75 1.71
CA LYS A 38 -1.95 12.71 2.61
C LYS A 38 -2.66 11.36 2.63
N LEU A 39 -1.94 10.28 2.32
CA LEU A 39 -2.40 8.92 2.55
C LEU A 39 -2.09 8.51 3.98
N ASN A 40 -2.94 7.64 4.50
CA ASN A 40 -2.87 7.16 5.87
C ASN A 40 -3.44 5.73 5.91
N PRO A 41 -2.73 4.76 6.52
CA PRO A 41 -3.15 3.36 6.55
C PRO A 41 -4.51 3.14 7.24
N GLU A 42 -4.91 4.00 8.18
CA GLU A 42 -6.15 3.88 8.94
C GLU A 42 -7.40 4.26 8.13
N ILE A 43 -7.25 5.15 7.13
CA ILE A 43 -8.39 5.75 6.44
C ILE A 43 -8.35 5.55 4.92
N SER A 44 -7.16 5.42 4.33
CA SER A 44 -7.01 5.32 2.87
C SER A 44 -7.37 3.93 2.38
N SER A 45 -8.00 3.84 1.22
CA SER A 45 -8.32 2.54 0.61
C SER A 45 -7.06 1.86 0.08
N LEU A 46 -7.06 0.53 0.05
CA LEU A 46 -5.94 -0.26 -0.45
C LEU A 46 -5.56 0.13 -1.88
N LYS A 47 -6.57 0.33 -2.72
CA LYS A 47 -6.38 0.74 -4.12
C LYS A 47 -5.62 2.07 -4.24
N ARG A 48 -5.92 3.06 -3.40
CA ARG A 48 -5.21 4.35 -3.43
C ARG A 48 -3.78 4.20 -2.94
N VAL A 49 -3.56 3.43 -1.87
CA VAL A 49 -2.21 3.19 -1.33
C VAL A 49 -1.33 2.48 -2.36
N ILE A 50 -1.84 1.44 -3.03
CA ILE A 50 -1.11 0.72 -4.09
C ILE A 50 -0.73 1.68 -5.24
N ALA A 51 -1.72 2.37 -5.81
CA ALA A 51 -1.49 3.22 -6.97
C ALA A 51 -0.45 4.33 -6.67
N SER A 52 -0.51 4.94 -5.49
CA SER A 52 0.48 5.96 -5.10
C SER A 52 1.84 5.35 -4.80
N ALA A 53 1.91 4.17 -4.18
CA ALA A 53 3.18 3.50 -3.91
C ALA A 53 3.91 3.12 -5.21
N GLU A 54 3.20 2.57 -6.19
CA GLU A 54 3.75 2.22 -7.52
C GLU A 54 4.34 3.46 -8.23
N VAL A 55 3.62 4.58 -8.23
CA VAL A 55 4.11 5.83 -8.84
C VAL A 55 5.35 6.36 -8.12
N LEU A 56 5.34 6.35 -6.78
CA LEU A 56 6.48 6.83 -5.99
C LEU A 56 7.71 5.95 -6.17
N GLU A 57 7.55 4.63 -6.23
CA GLU A 57 8.64 3.68 -6.47
C GLU A 57 9.29 3.94 -7.82
N ILE A 58 8.51 4.14 -8.89
CA ILE A 58 9.04 4.46 -10.22
C ILE A 58 9.75 5.82 -10.23
N THR A 59 9.21 6.82 -9.52
CA THR A 59 9.76 8.19 -9.51
C THR A 59 11.05 8.29 -8.68
N GLN A 60 11.26 7.37 -7.75
CA GLN A 60 12.46 7.30 -6.90
C GLN A 60 13.54 6.35 -7.47
N SER A 61 13.22 5.64 -8.55
CA SER A 61 14.08 4.64 -9.17
C SER A 61 15.09 5.19 -10.17
#